data_AF-A0A922LZN9-F1
#
_entry.id   AF-A0A922LZN9-F1
#
_cell.length_a   1.000
_cell.length_b   1.000
_cell.length_c   1.000
_cell.angle_alpha   90.00
_cell.angle_beta   90.00
_cell.angle_gamma   90.00
#
_symmetry.space_group_name_H-M   'P 1'
#
loop_
_entity.id
_entity.type
_entity.pdbx_description
1 polymer ?
#
loop_
_entity_poly.entity_id
_entity_poly.type
_entity_poly.pdbx_seq_one_letter_code
_entity_poly.pdbx_strand_id
1 'polypeptide(L)'
;MYCRILIFSQSSIIFHTINYTLNILAYVSVLVLHFHCVFFFSTIKDPEVHPQPESYWGNVNPVGPRACYDESKRLGETMTYAYFRHLNLPVRVARIFNTYGPRMQVNDGRVVTNFIAQALNNESITVYGLGEQTRSFQYISDLVNGLVALMESNYTMPVNLGNPVEFTVNELAIMVKNFTDSKSDIIYQPLPIDDPQRRQPDISTAIKQLNWKPTVTLQEGLSKTIIYFKDILKPSSECDVH
;
A
#
# COMPACT_ATOMS: atom_id res chain seq x y z
N MET A 1 -11.09 13.69 26.06
CA MET A 1 -12.18 13.54 25.05
C MET A 1 -11.70 13.00 23.69
N TYR A 2 -10.40 12.70 23.49
CA TYR A 2 -9.84 12.15 22.24
C TYR A 2 -9.91 10.60 22.10
N CYS A 3 -10.21 9.89 23.20
CA CYS A 3 -10.15 8.42 23.21
C CYS A 3 -11.37 7.74 22.54
N ARG A 4 -12.52 8.43 22.42
CA ARG A 4 -13.74 7.84 21.82
C ARG A 4 -13.73 7.82 20.29
N ILE A 5 -13.04 8.75 19.62
CA ILE A 5 -13.04 8.84 18.14
C ILE A 5 -12.17 7.74 17.52
N LEU A 6 -11.04 7.38 18.16
CA LEU A 6 -10.14 6.32 17.72
C LEU A 6 -10.75 4.91 17.83
N ILE A 7 -11.59 4.67 18.84
CA ILE A 7 -12.26 3.35 19.02
C ILE A 7 -13.25 3.10 17.89
N PHE A 8 -14.00 4.12 17.45
CA PHE A 8 -14.91 3.99 16.30
C PHE A 8 -14.15 3.78 14.98
N SER A 9 -12.96 4.39 14.80
CA SER A 9 -12.18 4.21 13.57
C SER A 9 -11.52 2.83 13.47
N GLN A 10 -11.06 2.24 14.58
CA GLN A 10 -10.46 0.90 14.54
C GLN A 10 -11.49 -0.23 14.49
N SER A 11 -12.58 -0.10 15.23
CA SER A 11 -13.68 -1.07 15.21
C SER A 11 -14.36 -1.12 13.84
N SER A 12 -14.49 0.03 13.18
CA SER A 12 -15.02 0.10 11.81
C SER A 12 -14.09 -0.56 10.79
N ILE A 13 -12.77 -0.45 10.91
CA ILE A 13 -11.83 -1.13 9.99
C ILE A 13 -12.02 -2.65 10.03
N ILE A 14 -12.11 -3.23 11.24
CA ILE A 14 -12.33 -4.66 11.42
C ILE A 14 -13.69 -5.05 10.84
N PHE A 15 -14.75 -4.35 11.28
CA PHE A 15 -16.11 -4.63 10.85
C PHE A 15 -16.26 -4.55 9.33
N HIS A 16 -15.75 -3.48 8.72
CA HIS A 16 -15.80 -3.32 7.27
C HIS A 16 -14.97 -4.39 6.57
N THR A 17 -13.69 -4.55 6.90
CA THR A 17 -12.82 -5.50 6.19
C THR A 17 -13.38 -6.92 6.26
N ILE A 18 -13.82 -7.36 7.44
CA ILE A 18 -14.35 -8.71 7.63
C ILE A 18 -15.71 -8.88 6.94
N ASN A 19 -16.67 -7.97 7.19
CA ASN A 19 -18.01 -8.12 6.61
C ASN A 19 -18.01 -7.95 5.10
N TYR A 20 -17.22 -7.03 4.53
CA TYR A 20 -17.10 -6.92 3.08
C TYR A 20 -16.50 -8.21 2.49
N THR A 21 -15.45 -8.76 3.10
CA THR A 21 -14.85 -10.01 2.63
C THR A 21 -15.85 -11.18 2.72
N LEU A 22 -16.55 -11.33 3.85
CA LEU A 22 -17.61 -12.33 4.01
C LEU A 22 -18.70 -12.20 2.97
N ASN A 23 -19.26 -10.99 2.83
CA ASN A 23 -20.39 -10.74 1.96
C ASN A 23 -20.02 -10.96 0.49
N ILE A 24 -18.83 -10.54 0.06
CA ILE A 24 -18.34 -10.78 -1.30
C ILE A 24 -18.16 -12.29 -1.53
N LEU A 25 -17.48 -13.00 -0.61
CA LEU A 25 -17.27 -14.45 -0.75
C LEU A 25 -18.60 -15.23 -0.77
N ALA A 26 -19.56 -14.85 0.09
CA ALA A 26 -20.89 -15.44 0.14
C ALA A 26 -21.71 -15.11 -1.10
N TYR A 27 -21.61 -13.90 -1.63
CA TYR A 27 -22.28 -13.50 -2.87
C TYR A 27 -21.74 -14.27 -4.07
N VAL A 28 -20.42 -14.42 -4.16
CA VAL A 28 -19.74 -15.18 -5.21
C VAL A 28 -20.08 -16.67 -5.14
N SER A 29 -20.18 -17.24 -3.93
CA SER A 29 -20.54 -18.65 -3.76
C SER A 29 -21.98 -18.96 -4.21
N VAL A 30 -22.91 -18.02 -4.02
CA VAL A 30 -24.32 -18.20 -4.39
C VAL A 30 -24.55 -18.07 -5.89
N LEU A 31 -23.86 -17.13 -6.56
CA LEU A 31 -24.14 -16.82 -7.96
C LEU A 31 -23.37 -17.68 -8.97
N VAL A 32 -22.46 -18.56 -8.52
CA VAL A 32 -21.55 -19.33 -9.39
C VAL A 32 -20.86 -18.40 -10.40
N LEU A 33 -20.66 -17.13 -10.01
CA LEU A 33 -20.00 -16.16 -10.85
C LEU A 33 -18.52 -16.50 -10.84
N HIS A 34 -17.93 -16.46 -12.02
CA HIS A 34 -16.49 -16.48 -12.25
C HIS A 34 -15.89 -15.17 -11.72
N PHE A 35 -16.02 -14.90 -10.43
CA PHE A 35 -15.44 -13.74 -9.78
C PHE A 35 -14.03 -14.13 -9.30
N HIS A 36 -13.02 -13.37 -9.74
CA HIS A 36 -11.66 -13.90 -9.88
C HIS A 36 -10.62 -13.23 -8.98
N CYS A 37 -10.98 -12.37 -8.02
CA CYS A 37 -9.93 -11.79 -7.16
C CYS A 37 -10.44 -11.30 -5.82
N VAL A 38 -9.73 -11.67 -4.76
CA VAL A 38 -9.86 -11.04 -3.44
C VAL A 38 -8.50 -10.44 -3.08
N PHE A 39 -8.44 -9.12 -3.03
CA PHE A 39 -7.19 -8.39 -2.82
C PHE A 39 -6.90 -8.23 -1.32
N PHE A 40 -5.75 -8.72 -0.87
CA PHE A 40 -5.29 -8.53 0.51
C PHE A 40 -4.02 -7.66 0.53
N PHE A 41 -3.99 -6.71 1.45
CA PHE A 41 -2.78 -5.94 1.68
C PHE A 41 -1.92 -6.76 2.63
N SER A 42 -0.67 -7.03 2.26
CA SER A 42 0.20 -7.81 3.14
C SER A 42 0.51 -7.00 4.39
N THR A 43 0.30 -7.64 5.54
CA THR A 43 0.60 -7.09 6.86
C THR A 43 1.82 -7.85 7.35
N ILE A 44 2.98 -7.41 6.86
CA ILE A 44 4.28 -7.89 7.32
C ILE A 44 4.87 -6.75 8.13
N LYS A 45 4.88 -6.93 9.44
CA LYS A 45 5.55 -6.03 10.38
C LYS A 45 6.83 -6.72 10.84
N ASP A 46 7.86 -5.91 11.03
CA ASP A 46 9.21 -6.30 11.49
C ASP A 46 9.69 -7.68 11.00
N PRO A 47 9.95 -7.81 9.68
CA PRO A 47 10.27 -9.11 9.12
C PRO A 47 11.65 -9.59 9.60
N GLU A 48 11.69 -10.76 10.22
CA GLU A 48 12.95 -11.46 10.52
C GLU A 48 13.65 -12.00 9.27
N VAL A 49 12.94 -11.98 8.12
CA VAL A 49 13.39 -12.48 6.83
C VAL A 49 13.39 -11.36 5.79
N HIS A 50 14.49 -11.20 5.06
CA HIS A 50 14.65 -10.16 4.05
C HIS A 50 15.36 -10.70 2.80
N PRO A 51 14.79 -10.56 1.58
CA PRO A 51 13.46 -10.01 1.26
C PRO A 51 12.31 -10.87 1.82
N GLN A 52 11.06 -10.41 1.71
CA GLN A 52 9.89 -11.12 2.22
C GLN A 52 9.25 -12.01 1.13
N PRO A 53 9.46 -13.35 1.14
CA PRO A 53 8.78 -14.27 0.23
C PRO A 53 7.33 -14.56 0.66
N GLU A 54 6.52 -15.10 -0.24
CA GLU A 54 5.14 -15.47 0.08
C GLU A 54 5.04 -16.62 1.12
N SER A 55 6.09 -17.42 1.26
CA SER A 55 6.19 -18.49 2.25
C SER A 55 6.36 -17.98 3.69
N TYR A 56 6.75 -16.72 3.89
CA TYR A 56 6.91 -16.15 5.22
C TYR A 56 5.55 -15.91 5.88
N TRP A 57 5.39 -16.38 7.11
CA TRP A 57 4.12 -16.30 7.85
C TRP A 57 3.83 -14.91 8.43
N GLY A 58 4.84 -14.03 8.50
CA GLY A 58 4.73 -12.71 9.12
C GLY A 58 4.96 -12.73 10.63
N ASN A 59 5.47 -11.62 11.16
CA ASN A 59 5.62 -11.37 12.59
C ASN A 59 4.73 -10.16 12.96
N VAL A 60 3.52 -10.42 13.46
CA VAL A 60 2.51 -9.39 13.68
C VAL A 60 2.08 -9.43 15.14
N ASN A 61 2.01 -8.26 15.78
CA ASN A 61 1.49 -8.13 17.14
C ASN A 61 -0.05 -8.10 17.09
N PRO A 62 -0.76 -9.12 17.62
CA PRO A 62 -2.21 -9.23 17.51
C PRO A 62 -2.99 -8.28 18.43
N VAL A 63 -2.33 -7.59 19.37
CA VAL A 63 -2.95 -6.66 20.32
C VAL A 63 -2.44 -5.23 20.20
N GLY A 64 -1.53 -4.98 19.25
CA GLY A 64 -0.96 -3.65 19.01
C GLY A 64 -1.96 -2.66 18.41
N PRO A 65 -1.63 -1.36 18.37
CA PRO A 65 -2.53 -0.31 17.86
C PRO A 65 -2.89 -0.46 16.38
N ARG A 66 -2.12 -1.23 15.60
CA ARG A 66 -2.38 -1.54 14.18
C ARG A 66 -3.02 -2.92 13.96
N ALA A 67 -3.19 -3.72 15.01
CA ALA A 67 -3.69 -5.09 14.91
C ALA A 67 -5.06 -5.17 14.22
N CYS A 68 -5.92 -4.17 14.41
CA CYS A 68 -7.21 -4.07 13.74
C CYS A 68 -7.10 -4.16 12.21
N TYR A 69 -6.12 -3.50 11.62
CA TYR A 69 -5.84 -3.59 10.19
C TYR A 69 -5.05 -4.86 9.86
N ASP A 70 -4.04 -5.17 10.67
CA ASP A 70 -3.10 -6.25 10.36
C ASP A 70 -3.76 -7.63 10.39
N GLU A 71 -4.53 -7.92 11.44
CA GLU A 71 -5.25 -9.18 11.63
C GLU A 71 -6.47 -9.30 10.73
N SER A 72 -7.18 -8.20 10.44
CA SER A 72 -8.34 -8.27 9.54
C SER A 72 -7.95 -8.68 8.12
N LYS A 73 -6.77 -8.26 7.63
CA LYS A 73 -6.23 -8.74 6.34
C LYS A 73 -5.80 -10.20 6.38
N ARG A 74 -5.14 -10.65 7.45
CA ARG A 74 -4.75 -12.07 7.64
C ARG A 74 -5.97 -12.99 7.72
N LEU A 75 -6.99 -12.57 8.46
CA LEU A 75 -8.25 -13.30 8.55
C LEU A 75 -8.94 -13.38 7.18
N GLY A 76 -8.98 -12.27 6.44
CA GLY A 76 -9.58 -12.29 5.10
C GLY A 76 -8.89 -13.26 4.12
N GLU A 77 -7.55 -13.36 4.15
CA GLU A 77 -6.81 -14.37 3.37
C GLU A 77 -7.21 -15.80 3.81
N THR A 78 -7.31 -16.03 5.12
CA THR A 78 -7.75 -17.31 5.69
C THR A 78 -9.15 -17.70 5.21
N MET A 79 -10.07 -16.76 5.23
CA MET A 79 -11.45 -16.96 4.78
C MET A 79 -11.53 -17.27 3.29
N THR A 80 -10.74 -16.57 2.47
CA THR A 80 -10.66 -16.80 1.03
C THR A 80 -10.22 -18.24 0.73
N TYR A 81 -9.21 -18.73 1.43
CA TYR A 81 -8.78 -20.13 1.27
C TYR A 81 -9.74 -21.15 1.89
N ALA A 82 -10.50 -20.79 2.93
CA ALA A 82 -11.57 -21.66 3.43
C ALA A 82 -12.65 -21.86 2.34
N TYR A 83 -13.08 -20.77 1.69
CA TYR A 83 -14.03 -20.83 0.57
C TYR A 83 -13.47 -21.61 -0.63
N PHE A 84 -12.20 -21.40 -0.99
CA PHE A 84 -11.53 -22.19 -2.02
C PHE A 84 -11.56 -23.69 -1.71
N ARG A 85 -11.19 -24.12 -0.50
CA ARG A 85 -11.13 -25.54 -0.14
C ARG A 85 -12.51 -26.20 -0.03
N HIS A 86 -13.51 -25.48 0.49
CA HIS A 86 -14.82 -26.06 0.75
C HIS A 86 -15.78 -25.98 -0.43
N LEU A 87 -15.66 -24.94 -1.27
CA LEU A 87 -16.60 -24.66 -2.36
C LEU A 87 -15.92 -24.67 -3.74
N ASN A 88 -14.62 -25.00 -3.80
CA ASN A 88 -13.82 -25.02 -5.03
C ASN A 88 -13.89 -23.72 -5.84
N LEU A 89 -14.07 -22.59 -5.15
CA LEU A 89 -14.21 -21.29 -5.81
C LEU A 89 -12.85 -20.80 -6.32
N PRO A 90 -12.72 -20.39 -7.60
CA PRO A 90 -11.46 -19.87 -8.10
C PRO A 90 -11.10 -18.57 -7.39
N VAL A 91 -10.04 -18.61 -6.58
CA VAL A 91 -9.54 -17.44 -5.83
C VAL A 91 -8.20 -16.97 -6.38
N ARG A 92 -7.96 -15.67 -6.26
CA ARG A 92 -6.66 -15.04 -6.50
C ARG A 92 -6.38 -14.09 -5.35
N VAL A 93 -5.19 -14.20 -4.77
CA VAL A 93 -4.76 -13.40 -3.62
C VAL A 93 -3.50 -12.63 -4.01
N ALA A 94 -3.64 -11.33 -4.21
CA ALA A 94 -2.49 -10.44 -4.28
C ALA A 94 -2.12 -9.98 -2.86
N ARG A 95 -0.82 -9.90 -2.57
CA ARG A 95 -0.21 -9.28 -1.38
C ARG A 95 0.46 -7.99 -1.81
N ILE A 96 -0.26 -6.87 -1.65
CA ILE A 96 0.13 -5.58 -2.22
C ILE A 96 1.14 -4.86 -1.30
N PHE A 97 2.27 -4.45 -1.87
CA PHE A 97 3.27 -3.60 -1.21
C PHE A 97 3.01 -2.11 -1.47
N ASN A 98 3.78 -1.24 -0.80
CA ASN A 98 3.60 0.21 -0.83
C ASN A 98 3.46 0.73 -2.26
N THR A 99 2.25 1.18 -2.59
CA THR A 99 1.90 1.69 -3.91
C THR A 99 1.56 3.17 -3.82
N TYR A 100 2.03 3.94 -4.80
CA TYR A 100 1.78 5.37 -4.93
C TYR A 100 1.39 5.77 -6.35
N GLY A 101 0.78 6.94 -6.50
CA GLY A 101 0.42 7.49 -7.80
C GLY A 101 -0.60 8.63 -7.72
N PRO A 102 -1.06 9.13 -8.88
CA PRO A 102 -2.17 10.07 -8.96
C PRO A 102 -3.44 9.54 -8.26
N ARG A 103 -4.31 10.46 -7.83
CA ARG A 103 -5.58 10.22 -7.10
C ARG A 103 -5.46 9.73 -5.66
N MET A 104 -4.24 9.66 -5.12
CA MET A 104 -4.06 9.51 -3.68
C MET A 104 -4.57 10.75 -2.93
N GLN A 105 -5.12 10.55 -1.74
CA GLN A 105 -5.47 11.66 -0.87
C GLN A 105 -4.20 12.36 -0.41
N VAL A 106 -4.19 13.69 -0.47
CA VAL A 106 -3.01 14.51 -0.11
C VAL A 106 -2.58 14.24 1.34
N ASN A 107 -3.56 14.04 2.23
CA ASN A 107 -3.34 13.84 3.67
C ASN A 107 -3.55 12.37 4.10
N ASP A 108 -3.22 11.40 3.24
CA ASP A 108 -3.39 9.97 3.58
C ASP A 108 -2.41 9.46 4.66
N GLY A 109 -1.42 10.28 5.03
CA GLY A 109 -0.44 10.01 6.08
C GLY A 109 0.74 9.15 5.64
N ARG A 110 0.89 8.82 4.34
CA ARG A 110 2.03 8.09 3.81
C ARG A 110 3.19 9.04 3.50
N VAL A 111 4.40 8.46 3.48
CA VAL A 111 5.65 9.23 3.29
C VAL A 111 5.70 9.96 1.93
N VAL A 112 5.29 9.32 0.84
CA VAL A 112 5.34 9.91 -0.51
C VAL A 112 4.39 11.10 -0.63
N THR A 113 3.15 10.94 -0.17
CA THR A 113 2.11 11.98 -0.24
C THR A 113 2.45 13.16 0.67
N ASN A 114 2.88 12.89 1.90
CA ASN A 114 3.31 13.94 2.84
C ASN A 114 4.48 14.74 2.30
N PHE A 115 5.52 14.09 1.76
CA PHE A 115 6.68 14.80 1.22
C PHE A 115 6.31 15.67 0.03
N ILE A 116 5.48 15.15 -0.90
CA ILE A 116 5.03 15.92 -2.06
C ILE A 116 4.21 17.13 -1.61
N ALA A 117 3.26 16.93 -0.68
CA ALA A 117 2.43 18.00 -0.15
C ALA A 117 3.26 19.10 0.55
N GLN A 118 4.16 18.69 1.47
CA GLN A 118 5.06 19.60 2.18
C GLN A 118 5.93 20.40 1.20
N ALA A 119 6.56 19.71 0.25
CA ALA A 119 7.43 20.36 -0.72
C ALA A 119 6.68 21.35 -1.63
N LEU A 120 5.49 20.99 -2.10
CA LEU A 120 4.65 21.86 -2.94
C LEU A 120 4.12 23.09 -2.19
N ASN A 121 3.86 22.96 -0.89
CA ASN A 121 3.44 24.08 -0.03
C ASN A 121 4.61 24.90 0.52
N ASN A 122 5.85 24.58 0.17
CA ASN A 122 7.08 25.15 0.77
C ASN A 122 7.14 24.98 2.32
N GLU A 123 6.53 23.93 2.84
CA GLU A 123 6.65 23.51 4.24
C GLU A 123 7.86 22.59 4.42
N SER A 124 8.45 22.55 5.61
CA SER A 124 9.60 21.66 5.89
C SER A 124 9.23 20.19 5.65
N ILE A 125 10.07 19.48 4.88
CA ILE A 125 9.93 18.05 4.64
C ILE A 125 10.34 17.31 5.92
N THR A 126 9.40 16.62 6.53
CA THR A 126 9.59 16.01 7.86
C THR A 126 10.00 14.55 7.75
N VAL A 127 11.27 14.24 7.99
CA VAL A 127 11.80 12.87 8.03
C VAL A 127 11.76 12.36 9.48
N TYR A 128 11.13 11.22 9.71
CA TYR A 128 11.15 10.57 11.01
C TYR A 128 12.38 9.66 11.14
N GLY A 129 13.14 9.80 12.23
CA GLY A 129 14.42 9.13 12.45
C GLY A 129 15.58 9.81 11.71
N LEU A 130 16.62 9.04 11.40
CA LEU A 130 17.76 9.52 10.61
C LEU A 130 17.51 9.42 9.09
N GLY A 131 16.39 8.83 8.66
CA GLY A 131 16.02 8.66 7.26
C GLY A 131 16.74 7.52 6.52
N GLU A 132 17.51 6.70 7.24
CA GLU A 132 18.25 5.54 6.73
C GLU A 132 17.37 4.30 6.52
N GLN A 133 16.15 4.31 7.06
CA GLN A 133 15.20 3.23 6.86
C GLN A 133 14.84 3.10 5.38
N THR A 134 14.79 1.87 4.89
CA THR A 134 14.53 1.57 3.48
C THR A 134 13.06 1.21 3.26
N ARG A 135 12.55 1.62 2.10
CA ARG A 135 11.20 1.29 1.64
C ARG A 135 11.24 0.99 0.15
N SER A 136 10.40 0.05 -0.25
CA SER A 136 10.04 -0.17 -1.65
C SER A 136 8.85 0.71 -2.03
N PHE A 137 8.85 1.25 -3.25
CA PHE A 137 7.75 2.05 -3.80
C PHE A 137 7.36 1.54 -5.18
N GLN A 138 6.11 1.13 -5.32
CA GLN A 138 5.52 0.67 -6.58
C GLN A 138 4.61 1.75 -7.16
N TYR A 139 4.75 2.03 -8.45
CA TYR A 139 3.83 2.94 -9.12
C TYR A 139 2.50 2.25 -9.45
N ILE A 140 1.40 3.00 -9.37
CA ILE A 140 0.03 2.48 -9.49
C ILE A 140 -0.24 1.71 -10.79
N SER A 141 0.33 2.11 -11.93
CA SER A 141 0.11 1.39 -13.19
C SER A 141 0.71 -0.01 -13.17
N ASP A 142 1.89 -0.17 -12.56
CA ASP A 142 2.51 -1.50 -12.41
C ASP A 142 1.67 -2.40 -11.52
N LEU A 143 1.11 -1.86 -10.41
CA LEU A 143 0.17 -2.60 -9.57
C LEU A 143 -1.02 -3.08 -10.40
N VAL A 144 -1.69 -2.17 -11.12
CA VAL A 144 -2.88 -2.51 -11.91
C VAL A 144 -2.57 -3.61 -12.91
N ASN A 145 -1.46 -3.50 -13.64
CA ASN A 145 -1.01 -4.55 -14.57
C ASN A 145 -0.79 -5.89 -13.86
N GLY A 146 -0.23 -5.89 -12.64
CA GLY A 146 -0.01 -7.10 -11.85
C GLY A 146 -1.31 -7.73 -11.35
N LEU A 147 -2.30 -6.92 -10.98
CA LEU A 147 -3.61 -7.40 -10.56
C LEU A 147 -4.37 -8.04 -11.75
N VAL A 148 -4.29 -7.43 -12.93
CA VAL A 148 -4.87 -7.99 -14.17
C VAL A 148 -4.20 -9.32 -14.53
N ALA A 149 -2.86 -9.35 -14.56
CA ALA A 149 -2.13 -10.58 -14.85
C ALA A 149 -2.43 -11.71 -13.85
N LEU A 150 -2.57 -11.38 -12.56
CA LEU A 150 -2.96 -12.37 -11.54
C LEU A 150 -4.38 -12.89 -11.77
N MET A 151 -5.33 -12.00 -12.08
CA MET A 151 -6.72 -12.38 -12.39
C MET A 151 -6.83 -13.31 -13.59
N GLU A 152 -6.04 -13.06 -14.64
CA GLU A 152 -6.03 -13.86 -15.87
C GLU A 152 -5.24 -15.18 -15.74
N SER A 153 -4.38 -15.29 -14.72
CA SER A 153 -3.62 -16.52 -14.45
C SER A 153 -4.50 -17.63 -13.87
N ASN A 154 -3.98 -18.86 -13.87
CA ASN A 154 -4.55 -20.00 -13.12
C ASN A 154 -3.90 -20.19 -11.74
N TYR A 155 -3.05 -19.26 -11.30
CA TYR A 155 -2.30 -19.40 -10.06
C TYR A 155 -3.17 -18.99 -8.85
N THR A 156 -3.39 -19.93 -7.92
CA THR A 156 -4.33 -19.75 -6.81
C THR A 156 -3.69 -19.38 -5.48
N MET A 157 -2.37 -19.56 -5.35
CA MET A 157 -1.62 -19.23 -4.14
C MET A 157 -1.35 -17.72 -4.06
N PRO A 158 -0.98 -17.17 -2.88
CA PRO A 158 -0.72 -15.74 -2.75
C PRO A 158 0.45 -15.30 -3.63
N VAL A 159 0.38 -14.08 -4.16
CA VAL A 159 1.46 -13.47 -4.95
C VAL A 159 1.78 -12.08 -4.43
N ASN A 160 3.05 -11.81 -4.15
CA ASN A 160 3.52 -10.47 -3.82
C ASN A 160 3.51 -9.59 -5.07
N LEU A 161 2.81 -8.45 -5.00
CA LEU A 161 2.86 -7.41 -6.04
C LEU A 161 3.48 -6.16 -5.42
N GLY A 162 4.73 -5.92 -5.78
CA GLY A 162 5.54 -4.83 -5.27
C GLY A 162 6.75 -4.52 -6.14
N ASN A 163 7.49 -3.48 -5.77
CA ASN A 163 8.77 -3.15 -6.38
C ASN A 163 9.93 -3.64 -5.50
N PRO A 164 10.83 -4.52 -5.97
CA PRO A 164 11.93 -5.01 -5.16
C PRO A 164 13.04 -3.96 -4.98
N VAL A 165 13.00 -2.83 -5.69
CA VAL A 165 13.99 -1.76 -5.51
C VAL A 165 13.69 -0.98 -4.22
N GLU A 166 14.67 -0.95 -3.32
CA GLU A 166 14.61 -0.18 -2.09
C GLU A 166 15.26 1.19 -2.23
N PHE A 167 14.66 2.17 -1.55
CA PHE A 167 15.20 3.52 -1.40
C PHE A 167 15.12 3.90 0.07
N THR A 168 16.11 4.65 0.54
CA THR A 168 16.07 5.32 1.84
C THR A 168 15.01 6.42 1.84
N VAL A 169 14.50 6.74 3.03
CA VAL A 169 13.58 7.88 3.19
C VAL A 169 14.28 9.21 2.83
N ASN A 170 15.58 9.32 3.09
CA ASN A 170 16.38 10.48 2.68
C ASN A 170 16.46 10.63 1.15
N GLU A 171 16.73 9.54 0.42
CA GLU A 171 16.74 9.57 -1.05
C GLU A 171 15.38 10.03 -1.60
N LEU A 172 14.29 9.53 -1.03
CA LEU A 172 12.94 9.96 -1.40
C LEU A 172 12.73 11.47 -1.13
N ALA A 173 13.09 11.96 0.05
CA ALA A 173 12.96 13.37 0.42
C ALA A 173 13.72 14.29 -0.54
N ILE A 174 14.98 13.93 -0.86
CA ILE A 174 15.83 14.67 -1.80
C ILE A 174 15.22 14.66 -3.20
N MET A 175 14.78 13.50 -3.69
CA MET A 175 14.12 13.41 -4.99
C MET A 175 12.90 14.31 -5.05
N VAL A 176 11.98 14.22 -4.08
CA VAL A 176 10.76 15.04 -4.05
C VAL A 176 11.09 16.53 -4.03
N LYS A 177 12.02 16.96 -3.18
CA LYS A 177 12.48 18.36 -3.13
C LYS A 177 12.96 18.84 -4.51
N ASN A 178 13.78 18.05 -5.19
CA ASN A 178 14.31 18.38 -6.52
C ASN A 178 13.21 18.40 -7.60
N PHE A 179 12.32 17.41 -7.65
CA PHE A 179 11.25 17.33 -8.66
C PHE A 179 10.16 18.40 -8.47
N THR A 180 10.00 18.91 -7.26
CA THR A 180 9.05 20.00 -6.96
C THR A 180 9.65 21.38 -7.17
N ASP A 181 10.99 21.50 -7.33
CA ASP A 181 11.75 22.75 -7.27
C ASP A 181 11.50 23.53 -5.96
N SER A 182 11.38 22.78 -4.86
CA SER A 182 11.02 23.34 -3.55
C SER A 182 12.25 23.84 -2.78
N LYS A 183 12.06 24.96 -2.07
CA LYS A 183 13.06 25.50 -1.14
C LYS A 183 12.94 24.93 0.27
N SER A 184 11.99 24.03 0.53
CA SER A 184 11.75 23.42 1.83
C SER A 184 13.00 22.82 2.45
N ASP A 185 13.23 23.10 3.73
CA ASP A 185 14.23 22.40 4.53
C ASP A 185 13.80 20.98 4.83
N ILE A 186 14.77 20.05 4.90
CA ILE A 186 14.53 18.69 5.40
C ILE A 186 14.83 18.70 6.89
N ILE A 187 13.82 18.43 7.71
CA ILE A 187 13.92 18.39 9.18
C ILE A 187 13.73 16.97 9.68
N TYR A 188 14.34 16.67 10.84
CA TYR A 188 14.29 15.34 11.43
C TYR A 188 13.48 15.34 12.73
N GLN A 189 12.59 14.38 12.88
CA GLN A 189 11.77 14.16 14.08
C GLN A 189 11.99 12.75 14.65
N PRO A 190 11.71 12.50 15.94
CA PRO A 190 11.85 11.17 16.53
C PRO A 190 10.99 10.12 15.82
N LEU A 191 11.51 8.89 15.67
CA LEU A 191 10.78 7.78 15.04
C LEU A 191 9.48 7.46 15.81
N PRO A 192 8.34 7.31 15.10
CA PRO A 192 7.16 6.72 15.68
C PRO A 192 7.47 5.33 16.23
N ILE A 193 6.88 4.99 17.37
CA ILE A 193 6.89 3.63 17.91
C ILE A 193 6.31 2.71 16.84
N ASP A 194 6.92 1.54 16.63
CA ASP A 194 6.45 0.46 15.74
C ASP A 194 6.56 0.65 14.21
N ASP A 195 7.29 1.64 13.69
CA ASP A 195 7.51 1.73 12.24
C ASP A 195 8.55 0.68 11.77
N PRO A 196 8.19 -0.28 10.88
CA PRO A 196 9.12 -1.34 10.45
C PRO A 196 10.39 -0.75 9.82
N GLN A 197 11.57 -1.29 10.13
CA GLN A 197 12.80 -0.68 9.61
C GLN A 197 13.04 -0.94 8.12
N ARG A 198 12.65 -2.12 7.61
CA ARG A 198 12.84 -2.51 6.20
C ARG A 198 11.66 -3.31 5.67
N ARG A 199 11.34 -3.12 4.39
CA ARG A 199 10.29 -3.89 3.69
C ARG A 199 10.57 -3.96 2.20
N GLN A 200 10.91 -5.15 1.73
CA GLN A 200 11.24 -5.47 0.36
C GLN A 200 10.47 -6.72 -0.10
N PRO A 201 9.59 -6.61 -1.11
CA PRO A 201 8.92 -7.77 -1.68
C PRO A 201 9.90 -8.67 -2.40
N ASP A 202 9.86 -9.98 -2.13
CA ASP A 202 10.32 -10.96 -3.12
C ASP A 202 9.19 -11.16 -4.14
N ILE A 203 9.48 -10.86 -5.41
CA ILE A 203 8.53 -10.95 -6.53
C ILE A 203 8.83 -12.13 -7.46
N SER A 204 9.66 -13.09 -7.02
CA SER A 204 10.03 -14.27 -7.81
C SER A 204 8.82 -15.05 -8.31
N THR A 205 7.78 -15.16 -7.47
CA THR A 205 6.52 -15.82 -7.84
C THR A 205 5.78 -15.05 -8.93
N ALA A 206 5.68 -13.72 -8.82
CA ALA A 206 5.01 -12.90 -9.82
C ALA A 206 5.71 -12.96 -11.19
N ILE A 207 7.05 -12.95 -11.19
CA ILE A 207 7.84 -13.11 -12.42
C ILE A 207 7.59 -14.49 -13.06
N LYS A 208 7.66 -15.56 -12.26
CA LYS A 208 7.54 -16.93 -12.76
C LYS A 208 6.13 -17.30 -13.21
N GLN A 209 5.13 -16.91 -12.44
CA GLN A 209 3.74 -17.37 -12.62
C GLN A 209 2.90 -16.39 -13.46
N LEU A 210 3.22 -15.10 -13.41
CA LEU A 210 2.43 -14.05 -14.06
C LEU A 210 3.17 -13.37 -15.21
N ASN A 211 4.46 -13.67 -15.42
CA ASN A 211 5.34 -12.93 -16.32
C ASN A 211 5.29 -11.41 -16.08
N TRP A 212 5.14 -11.02 -14.80
CA TRP A 212 4.97 -9.63 -14.40
C TRP A 212 6.18 -9.16 -13.58
N LYS A 213 6.58 -7.92 -13.83
CA LYS A 213 7.53 -7.15 -13.01
C LYS A 213 7.22 -5.66 -13.17
N PRO A 214 7.51 -4.82 -12.15
CA PRO A 214 7.35 -3.38 -12.27
C PRO A 214 8.31 -2.82 -13.33
N THR A 215 7.84 -1.81 -14.06
CA THR A 215 8.58 -1.19 -15.17
C THR A 215 8.80 0.31 -14.97
N VAL A 216 7.97 0.95 -14.14
CA VAL A 216 8.05 2.39 -13.90
C VAL A 216 9.08 2.66 -12.80
N THR A 217 10.04 3.53 -13.13
CA THR A 217 11.04 3.98 -12.16
C THR A 217 10.44 4.89 -11.10
N LEU A 218 11.08 4.99 -9.93
CA LEU A 218 10.63 5.90 -8.86
C LEU A 218 10.54 7.34 -9.38
N GLN A 219 11.56 7.77 -10.12
CA GLN A 219 11.66 9.10 -10.73
C GLN A 219 10.48 9.39 -11.67
N GLU A 220 10.18 8.48 -12.59
CA GLU A 220 9.07 8.62 -13.53
C GLU A 220 7.72 8.68 -12.79
N GLY A 221 7.50 7.76 -11.84
CA GLY A 221 6.26 7.73 -11.07
C GLY A 221 6.09 8.97 -10.18
N LEU A 222 7.17 9.48 -9.59
CA LEU A 222 7.17 10.71 -8.78
C LEU A 222 6.82 11.91 -9.64
N SER A 223 7.43 12.07 -10.82
CA SER A 223 7.13 13.15 -11.76
C SER A 223 5.63 13.22 -12.08
N LYS A 224 5.03 12.09 -12.49
CA LYS A 224 3.59 12.00 -12.79
C LYS A 224 2.72 12.31 -11.57
N THR A 225 3.12 11.84 -10.39
CA THR A 225 2.37 12.06 -9.14
C THR A 225 2.43 13.52 -8.71
N ILE A 226 3.60 14.15 -8.80
CA ILE A 226 3.81 15.56 -8.46
C ILE A 226 3.00 16.47 -9.39
N ILE A 227 2.96 16.18 -10.70
CA ILE A 227 2.13 16.93 -11.66
C ILE A 227 0.65 16.89 -11.23
N TYR A 228 0.14 15.70 -10.91
CA TYR A 228 -1.22 15.56 -10.40
C TYR A 228 -1.46 16.36 -9.11
N PHE A 229 -0.52 16.30 -8.16
CA PHE A 229 -0.63 17.04 -6.89
C PHE A 229 -0.58 18.55 -7.11
N LYS A 230 0.26 19.04 -8.03
CA LYS A 230 0.30 20.46 -8.42
C LYS A 230 -1.04 20.92 -8.97
N ASP A 231 -1.71 20.10 -9.79
CA ASP A 231 -2.99 20.48 -10.37
C ASP A 231 -4.14 20.53 -9.35
N ILE A 232 -4.18 19.60 -8.39
CA ILE A 232 -5.23 19.61 -7.35
C ILE A 232 -4.98 20.64 -6.23
N LEU A 233 -3.72 21.06 -6.03
CA LEU A 233 -3.35 22.07 -5.03
C LEU A 233 -3.33 23.49 -5.58
N LYS A 234 -3.49 23.69 -6.90
CA LYS A 234 -3.75 25.02 -7.45
C LYS A 234 -4.99 25.60 -6.76
N PRO A 235 -4.92 26.85 -6.26
CA PRO A 235 -6.13 27.54 -5.84
C PRO A 235 -7.09 27.50 -7.03
N SER A 236 -8.34 27.11 -6.80
CA SER A 236 -9.38 27.27 -7.82
C SER A 236 -9.44 28.75 -8.19
N SER A 237 -8.88 29.10 -9.34
CA SER A 237 -9.12 30.39 -9.96
C SER A 237 -10.62 30.47 -10.27
N GLU A 238 -11.29 31.36 -9.56
CA GLU A 238 -12.58 31.97 -9.92
C GLU A 238 -13.69 30.97 -10.31
N CYS A 239 -14.52 30.61 -9.33
CA CYS A 239 -15.95 30.51 -9.61
C CYS A 239 -16.41 31.94 -9.94
N ASP A 240 -16.33 32.32 -11.22
CA ASP A 240 -16.98 33.53 -11.71
C ASP A 240 -18.47 33.44 -11.42
N VAL A 241 -18.89 34.27 -10.48
CA VAL A 241 -20.30 34.55 -10.18
C VAL A 241 -20.76 35.57 -11.22
N HIS A 242 -21.41 35.10 -12.28
CA HIS A 242 -22.27 35.93 -13.13
C HIS A 242 -23.61 35.21 -13.38
#